data_AF-Q3KHH6-F1
#
_entry.id   AF-Q3KHH6-F1
#
_cell.length_a   1.000
_cell.length_b   1.000
_cell.length_c   1.000
_cell.angle_alpha   90.00
_cell.angle_beta   90.00
_cell.angle_gamma   90.00
#
_symmetry.space_group_name_H-M   'P 1'
#
loop_
_entity.id
_entity.type
_entity.pdbx_description
1 polymer ?
#
loop_
_entity_poly.entity_id
_entity_poly.type
_entity_poly.pdbx_seq_one_letter_code
_entity_poly.pdbx_strand_id
1 'polypeptide(L)'
;MLIERELTESDLPLLALIDRSELVEECYRVENGELILYPARFDMRGWPEGEAEDNARVLEKCWRSGGWLHGIFDGETLVAAVVVDNRVIHNQGLKMRQLKFLHISRGWRGQGLGGRLFALACAHGRRIGAEALYVSATESRNTVEFYQRQGCRLLAQPDPELFALEPHDIHFYCHLD
;
A
#
# COMPACT_ATOMS: atom_id res chain seq x y z
N MET A 1 -18.39 -8.04 -14.01
CA MET A 1 -18.16 -9.14 -13.03
C MET A 1 -16.72 -9.02 -12.61
N LEU A 2 -16.45 -8.96 -11.30
CA LEU A 2 -15.07 -8.78 -10.84
C LEU A 2 -14.27 -10.08 -10.96
N ILE A 3 -13.10 -10.00 -11.59
CA ILE A 3 -12.16 -11.11 -11.73
C ILE A 3 -10.93 -10.79 -10.89
N GLU A 4 -10.59 -11.66 -9.96
CA GLU A 4 -9.44 -11.50 -9.07
C GLU A 4 -8.37 -12.56 -9.42
N ARG A 5 -7.11 -12.13 -9.61
CA ARG A 5 -6.00 -13.03 -9.96
C ARG A 5 -4.63 -12.43 -9.66
N GLU A 6 -3.62 -13.27 -9.61
CA GLU A 6 -2.21 -12.83 -9.60
C GLU A 6 -1.87 -12.09 -10.90
N LEU A 7 -1.05 -11.05 -10.77
CA LEU A 7 -0.59 -10.25 -11.89
C LEU A 7 0.73 -10.81 -12.42
N THR A 8 0.87 -10.77 -13.74
CA THR A 8 2.09 -11.15 -14.45
C THR A 8 2.85 -9.90 -14.90
N GLU A 9 4.05 -10.09 -15.47
CA GLU A 9 4.85 -8.98 -16.03
C GLU A 9 4.06 -8.14 -17.05
N SER A 10 3.21 -8.78 -17.87
CA SER A 10 2.39 -8.09 -18.87
C SER A 10 1.30 -7.20 -18.26
N ASP A 11 0.93 -7.40 -17.00
CA ASP A 11 -0.08 -6.59 -16.32
C ASP A 11 0.51 -5.34 -15.66
N LEU A 12 1.83 -5.27 -15.46
CA LEU A 12 2.46 -4.16 -14.74
C LEU A 12 2.10 -2.78 -15.29
N PRO A 13 2.03 -2.56 -16.63
CA PRO A 13 1.62 -1.27 -17.16
C PRO A 13 0.19 -0.87 -16.77
N LEU A 14 -0.69 -1.84 -16.48
CA LEU A 14 -2.08 -1.58 -16.11
C LEU A 14 -2.21 -0.94 -14.71
N LEU A 15 -1.19 -1.04 -13.86
CA LEU A 15 -1.19 -0.42 -12.52
C LEU A 15 -1.30 1.10 -12.60
N ALA A 16 -0.75 1.71 -13.67
CA ALA A 16 -0.87 3.15 -13.93
C ALA A 16 -2.31 3.58 -14.29
N LEU A 17 -3.17 2.65 -14.70
CA LEU A 17 -4.57 2.93 -15.06
C LEU A 17 -5.48 3.04 -13.83
N ILE A 18 -5.00 2.69 -12.64
CA ILE A 18 -5.77 2.83 -11.42
C ILE A 18 -6.02 4.32 -11.15
N ASP A 19 -7.29 4.71 -11.07
CA ASP A 19 -7.69 6.08 -10.74
C ASP A 19 -7.49 6.33 -9.24
N ARG A 20 -6.32 6.86 -8.88
CA ARG A 20 -6.02 7.18 -7.48
C ARG A 20 -6.58 8.51 -7.01
N SER A 21 -7.37 9.23 -7.81
CA SER A 21 -7.86 10.57 -7.48
C SER A 21 -8.54 10.61 -6.11
N GLU A 22 -8.20 11.63 -5.33
CA GLU A 22 -8.66 11.80 -3.95
C GLU A 22 -8.65 13.28 -3.59
N LEU A 23 -9.77 13.75 -3.02
CA LEU A 23 -9.78 15.03 -2.32
C LEU A 23 -9.45 14.76 -0.86
N VAL A 24 -8.26 15.17 -0.46
CA VAL A 24 -7.79 15.10 0.93
C VAL A 24 -8.13 16.45 1.58
N GLU A 25 -8.79 16.40 2.74
CA GLU A 25 -9.11 17.60 3.54
C GLU A 25 -8.34 17.61 4.87
N GLU A 26 -7.89 16.45 5.33
CA GLU A 26 -7.19 16.26 6.60
C GLU A 26 -6.10 15.20 6.46
N CYS A 27 -4.98 15.42 7.13
CA CYS A 27 -3.86 14.50 7.21
C CYS A 27 -3.48 14.23 8.66
N TYR A 28 -2.75 13.14 8.87
CA TYR A 28 -2.10 12.83 10.13
C TYR A 28 -0.62 13.17 10.08
N ARG A 29 -0.03 13.41 11.25
CA ARG A 29 1.42 13.34 11.44
C ARG A 29 1.71 12.65 12.75
N VAL A 30 2.91 12.12 12.90
CA VAL A 30 3.33 11.51 14.17
C VAL A 30 4.02 12.57 15.03
N GLU A 31 3.47 12.83 16.21
CA GLU A 31 4.09 13.68 17.24
C GLU A 31 4.18 12.90 18.55
N ASN A 32 5.37 12.80 19.14
CA ASN A 32 5.59 12.07 20.41
C ASN A 32 5.07 10.62 20.40
N GLY A 33 5.08 9.96 19.24
CA GLY A 33 4.58 8.59 19.08
C GLY A 33 3.07 8.46 18.89
N GLU A 34 2.35 9.59 18.79
CA GLU A 34 0.90 9.63 18.61
C GLU A 34 0.51 10.23 17.25
N LEU A 35 -0.65 9.82 16.75
CA LEU A 35 -1.22 10.35 15.50
C LEU A 35 -2.01 11.62 15.78
N ILE A 36 -1.55 12.73 15.22
CA ILE A 36 -2.20 14.03 15.32
C ILE A 36 -2.86 14.39 14.00
N LEU A 37 -4.18 14.46 14.00
CA LEU A 37 -4.97 14.90 12.85
C LEU A 37 -4.87 16.42 12.69
N TYR A 38 -4.70 16.91 11.46
CA TYR A 38 -4.70 18.33 11.15
C TYR A 38 -5.31 18.62 9.77
N PRO A 39 -5.89 19.81 9.57
CA PRO A 39 -6.43 20.20 8.28
C PRO A 39 -5.30 20.41 7.27
N ALA A 40 -5.40 19.76 6.11
CA ALA A 40 -4.51 19.92 4.97
C ALA A 40 -5.24 19.50 3.70
N ARG A 41 -5.35 20.42 2.73
CA ARG A 41 -6.16 20.20 1.53
C ARG A 41 -5.30 19.89 0.32
N PHE A 42 -5.53 18.72 -0.28
CA PHE A 42 -4.91 18.30 -1.54
C PHE A 42 -5.97 17.77 -2.49
N ASP A 43 -6.02 18.29 -3.72
CA ASP A 43 -6.87 17.79 -4.80
C ASP A 43 -6.02 16.90 -5.72
N MET A 44 -5.91 15.62 -5.38
CA MET A 44 -5.17 14.64 -6.17
C MET A 44 -6.02 14.23 -7.38
N ARG A 45 -5.55 14.54 -8.59
CA ARG A 45 -6.27 14.28 -9.85
C ARG A 45 -5.74 13.07 -10.62
N GLY A 46 -5.20 12.08 -9.89
CA GLY A 46 -4.56 10.90 -10.44
C GLY A 46 -3.11 10.78 -9.97
N TRP A 47 -2.28 10.12 -10.77
CA TRP A 47 -0.84 10.07 -10.56
C TRP A 47 -0.22 11.43 -10.92
N PRO A 48 0.56 12.05 -10.03
CA PRO A 48 1.45 13.15 -10.37
C PRO A 48 2.34 12.82 -11.57
N GLU A 49 2.76 13.85 -12.29
CA GLU A 49 3.63 13.70 -13.47
C GLU A 49 4.91 12.93 -13.11
N GLY A 50 5.20 11.86 -13.86
CA GLY A 50 6.36 10.99 -13.64
C GLY A 50 6.17 9.90 -12.58
N GLU A 51 5.19 10.04 -11.67
CA GLU A 51 5.02 9.09 -10.56
C GLU A 51 4.54 7.72 -11.05
N ALA A 52 3.72 7.67 -12.10
CA ALA A 52 3.28 6.40 -12.69
C ALA A 52 4.47 5.64 -13.31
N GLU A 53 5.36 6.34 -14.00
CA GLU A 53 6.57 5.77 -14.60
C GLU A 53 7.59 5.33 -13.55
N ASP A 54 7.75 6.11 -12.48
CA ASP A 54 8.59 5.73 -11.33
C ASP A 54 8.04 4.50 -10.62
N ASN A 55 6.73 4.47 -10.34
CA ASN A 55 6.07 3.30 -9.77
C ASN A 55 6.23 2.08 -10.68
N ALA A 56 6.05 2.23 -12.00
CA ALA A 56 6.25 1.13 -12.94
C ALA A 56 7.67 0.54 -12.84
N ARG A 57 8.71 1.37 -12.80
CA ARG A 57 10.10 0.92 -12.61
C ARG A 57 10.31 0.20 -11.28
N VAL A 58 9.75 0.73 -10.20
CA VAL A 58 9.89 0.16 -8.86
C VAL A 58 9.14 -1.17 -8.75
N LEU A 59 7.95 -1.28 -9.34
CA LEU A 59 7.11 -2.47 -9.31
C LEU A 59 7.64 -3.56 -10.26
N GLU A 60 8.25 -3.19 -11.38
CA GLU A 60 8.99 -4.13 -12.25
C GLU A 60 10.17 -4.75 -11.49
N LYS A 61 10.97 -3.95 -10.77
CA LYS A 61 12.05 -4.45 -9.91
C LYS A 61 11.50 -5.37 -8.81
N CYS A 62 10.40 -4.98 -8.17
CA CYS A 62 9.71 -5.79 -7.16
C CYS A 62 9.32 -7.16 -7.74
N TRP A 63 8.65 -7.18 -8.90
CA TRP A 63 8.25 -8.41 -9.59
C TRP A 63 9.47 -9.30 -9.91
N ARG A 64 10.53 -8.73 -10.51
CA ARG A 64 11.77 -9.47 -10.84
C ARG A 64 12.48 -10.05 -9.63
N SER A 65 12.37 -9.40 -8.47
CA SER A 65 12.95 -9.86 -7.21
C SER A 65 12.10 -10.92 -6.50
N GLY A 66 10.98 -11.35 -7.09
CA GLY A 66 10.06 -12.34 -6.52
C GLY A 66 8.93 -11.75 -5.67
N GLY A 67 8.63 -10.45 -5.82
CA GLY A 67 7.48 -9.83 -5.19
C GLY A 67 6.16 -10.41 -5.69
N TRP A 68 5.15 -10.39 -4.82
CA TRP A 68 3.83 -10.92 -5.11
C TRP A 68 2.86 -9.80 -5.43
N LEU A 69 2.18 -9.92 -6.58
CA LEU A 69 1.27 -8.92 -7.11
C LEU A 69 -0.08 -9.55 -7.38
N HIS A 70 -1.15 -8.90 -6.94
CA HIS A 70 -2.51 -9.39 -7.09
C HIS A 70 -3.46 -8.26 -7.45
N GLY A 71 -4.39 -8.53 -8.37
CA GLY A 71 -5.26 -7.51 -8.93
C GLY A 71 -6.71 -7.96 -9.05
N ILE A 72 -7.59 -6.97 -9.09
CA ILE A 72 -9.02 -7.12 -9.35
C ILE A 72 -9.34 -6.35 -10.63
N PHE A 73 -9.98 -7.04 -11.58
CA PHE A 73 -10.37 -6.54 -12.88
C PHE A 73 -11.90 -6.41 -12.97
N ASP A 74 -12.36 -5.36 -13.65
CA ASP A 74 -13.70 -5.32 -14.23
C ASP A 74 -13.59 -5.34 -15.75
N GLY A 75 -13.97 -6.48 -16.35
CA GLY A 75 -13.64 -6.77 -17.75
C GLY A 75 -12.12 -6.83 -17.94
N GLU A 76 -11.59 -5.98 -18.83
CA GLU A 76 -10.15 -5.87 -19.11
C GLU A 76 -9.45 -4.79 -18.27
N THR A 77 -10.21 -4.00 -17.50
CA THR A 77 -9.65 -2.87 -16.74
C THR A 77 -9.22 -3.32 -15.34
N LEU A 78 -7.96 -3.08 -14.98
CA LEU A 78 -7.47 -3.26 -13.62
C LEU A 78 -8.00 -2.13 -12.72
N VAL A 79 -8.82 -2.48 -11.72
CA VAL A 79 -9.52 -1.49 -10.87
C VAL A 79 -9.00 -1.45 -9.45
N ALA A 80 -8.27 -2.47 -9.02
CA ALA A 80 -7.57 -2.47 -7.74
C ALA A 80 -6.38 -3.43 -7.80
N ALA A 81 -5.32 -3.13 -7.05
CA ALA A 81 -4.17 -4.00 -6.95
C ALA A 81 -3.47 -3.88 -5.60
N VAL A 82 -2.78 -4.95 -5.22
CA VAL A 82 -1.94 -5.04 -4.03
C VAL A 82 -0.61 -5.70 -4.38
N VAL A 83 0.47 -5.21 -3.79
CA VAL A 83 1.83 -5.70 -4.01
C VAL A 83 2.55 -5.88 -2.69
N VAL A 84 3.13 -7.06 -2.48
CA VAL A 84 4.01 -7.38 -1.36
C VAL A 84 5.42 -7.61 -1.91
N ASP A 85 6.38 -6.82 -1.45
CA ASP A 85 7.78 -6.92 -1.86
C ASP A 85 8.45 -8.16 -1.23
N ASN A 86 9.42 -8.74 -1.95
CA ASN A 86 10.29 -9.80 -1.46
C ASN A 86 11.55 -9.28 -0.74
N ARG A 87 11.66 -7.97 -0.47
CA ARG A 87 12.58 -7.44 0.56
C ARG A 87 12.18 -7.96 1.94
N VAL A 88 13.14 -8.45 2.72
CA VAL A 88 12.94 -8.75 4.15
C VAL A 88 13.32 -7.51 4.94
N ILE A 89 12.45 -7.05 5.83
CA ILE A 89 12.72 -5.94 6.73
C ILE A 89 12.79 -6.51 8.16
N HIS A 90 13.94 -6.34 8.81
CA HIS A 90 14.09 -6.71 10.22
C HIS A 90 13.89 -5.46 11.07
N ASN A 91 12.70 -5.32 11.66
CA ASN A 91 12.35 -4.14 12.44
C ASN A 91 11.48 -4.51 13.64
N GLN A 92 11.63 -3.81 14.76
CA GLN A 92 10.96 -4.09 16.04
C GLN A 92 11.04 -5.56 16.48
N GLY A 93 12.15 -6.26 16.18
CA GLY A 93 12.33 -7.67 16.48
C GLY A 93 11.51 -8.64 15.61
N LEU A 94 10.92 -8.15 14.53
CA LEU A 94 10.07 -8.93 13.61
C LEU A 94 10.70 -9.00 12.23
N LYS A 95 10.50 -10.12 11.55
CA LYS A 95 10.80 -10.34 10.14
C LYS A 95 9.57 -9.95 9.30
N MET A 96 9.63 -8.78 8.68
CA MET A 96 8.52 -8.19 7.94
C MET A 96 8.69 -8.24 6.42
N ARG A 97 7.58 -8.07 5.70
CA ARG A 97 7.55 -7.80 4.25
C ARG A 97 6.86 -6.47 3.99
N GLN A 98 7.34 -5.69 3.02
CA GLN A 98 6.69 -4.43 2.69
C GLN A 98 5.42 -4.67 1.88
N LEU A 99 4.29 -4.13 2.35
CA LEU A 99 3.15 -3.84 1.50
C LEU A 99 3.49 -2.60 0.67
N LYS A 100 4.00 -2.83 -0.54
CA LYS A 100 4.60 -1.79 -1.38
C LYS A 100 3.56 -1.00 -2.18
N PHE A 101 2.40 -1.58 -2.44
CA PHE A 101 1.34 -0.93 -3.22
C PHE A 101 -0.01 -1.49 -2.77
N LEU A 102 -0.98 -0.61 -2.54
CA LEU A 102 -2.38 -0.98 -2.36
C LEU A 102 -3.24 0.18 -2.85
N HIS A 103 -3.78 0.06 -4.06
CA HIS A 103 -4.61 1.10 -4.64
C HIS A 103 -5.91 0.53 -5.18
N ILE A 104 -6.97 1.32 -5.01
CA ILE A 104 -8.32 1.04 -5.49
C ILE A 104 -8.75 2.27 -6.29
N SER A 105 -9.15 2.05 -7.54
CA SER A 105 -9.70 3.09 -8.41
C SER A 105 -10.85 3.79 -7.70
N ARG A 106 -10.93 5.12 -7.79
CA ARG A 106 -11.91 5.97 -7.08
C ARG A 106 -13.34 5.43 -7.18
N GLY A 107 -13.79 5.04 -8.37
CA GLY A 107 -15.13 4.50 -8.62
C GLY A 107 -15.43 3.16 -7.92
N TRP A 108 -14.41 2.48 -7.41
CA TRP A 108 -14.49 1.16 -6.76
C TRP A 108 -14.23 1.20 -5.26
N ARG A 109 -13.95 2.37 -4.69
CA ARG A 109 -13.80 2.56 -3.23
C ARG A 109 -15.15 2.42 -2.53
N GLY A 110 -15.12 2.10 -1.23
CA GLY A 110 -16.33 1.91 -0.41
C GLY A 110 -17.04 0.56 -0.60
N GLN A 111 -16.53 -0.32 -1.46
CA GLN A 111 -17.11 -1.66 -1.74
C GLN A 111 -16.36 -2.82 -1.05
N GLY A 112 -15.46 -2.51 -0.11
CA GLY A 112 -14.70 -3.53 0.63
C GLY A 112 -13.48 -4.12 -0.09
N LEU A 113 -13.18 -3.70 -1.34
CA LEU A 113 -12.04 -4.25 -2.12
C LEU A 113 -10.68 -4.06 -1.43
N GLY A 114 -10.44 -2.91 -0.79
CA GLY A 114 -9.18 -2.65 -0.10
C GLY A 114 -8.93 -3.62 1.06
N GLY A 115 -9.95 -3.88 1.89
CA GLY A 115 -9.85 -4.85 2.98
C GLY A 115 -9.64 -6.28 2.47
N ARG A 116 -10.31 -6.65 1.39
CA ARG A 116 -10.12 -7.96 0.73
C ARG A 116 -8.69 -8.14 0.22
N LEU A 117 -8.15 -7.15 -0.50
CA LEU A 117 -6.78 -7.18 -1.00
C LEU A 117 -5.74 -7.17 0.13
N PHE A 118 -5.96 -6.39 1.18
CA PHE A 118 -5.09 -6.38 2.35
C PHE A 118 -5.07 -7.75 3.05
N ALA A 119 -6.23 -8.39 3.22
CA ALA A 119 -6.31 -9.74 3.79
C ALA A 119 -5.53 -10.77 2.96
N LEU A 120 -5.56 -10.66 1.63
CA LEU A 120 -4.78 -11.52 0.73
C LEU A 120 -3.28 -11.26 0.87
N ALA A 121 -2.86 -10.00 1.00
CA ALA A 121 -1.47 -9.66 1.29
C ALA A 121 -1.00 -10.25 2.63
N CYS A 122 -1.83 -10.18 3.68
CA CYS A 122 -1.53 -10.82 4.96
C CYS A 122 -1.42 -12.34 4.84
N ALA A 123 -2.33 -12.98 4.11
CA ALA A 123 -2.27 -14.42 3.83
C ALA A 123 -1.02 -14.81 3.04
N HIS A 124 -0.60 -13.98 2.07
CA HIS A 124 0.64 -14.17 1.35
C HIS A 124 1.85 -14.05 2.28
N GLY A 125 1.92 -12.99 3.10
CA GLY A 125 2.99 -12.77 4.07
C GLY A 125 3.21 -13.98 5.00
N ARG A 126 2.13 -14.56 5.55
CA ARG A 126 2.18 -15.79 6.35
C ARG A 126 2.78 -16.95 5.59
N ARG A 127 2.33 -17.17 4.35
CA ARG A 127 2.79 -18.26 3.48
C ARG A 127 4.31 -18.21 3.24
N ILE A 128 4.87 -17.01 3.16
CA ILE A 128 6.32 -16.79 2.96
C ILE A 128 7.10 -16.60 4.27
N GLY A 129 6.47 -16.89 5.41
CA GLY A 129 7.09 -16.88 6.73
C GLY A 129 7.49 -15.48 7.20
N ALA A 130 6.67 -14.47 6.92
CA ALA A 130 6.75 -13.15 7.52
C ALA A 130 5.93 -13.10 8.81
N GLU A 131 6.42 -12.38 9.81
CA GLU A 131 5.76 -12.17 11.10
C GLU A 131 4.87 -10.91 11.11
N ALA A 132 5.11 -9.99 10.17
CA ALA A 132 4.30 -8.81 9.96
C ALA A 132 4.36 -8.31 8.51
N LEU A 133 3.39 -7.49 8.11
CA LEU A 133 3.54 -6.57 6.98
C LEU A 133 4.00 -5.20 7.48
N TYR A 134 4.97 -4.59 6.80
CA TYR A 134 5.37 -3.19 6.94
C TYR A 134 4.58 -2.35 5.93
N VAL A 135 4.04 -1.21 6.35
CA VAL A 135 3.28 -0.30 5.49
C VAL A 135 3.85 1.11 5.62
N SER A 136 4.24 1.73 4.52
CA SER A 136 4.32 3.20 4.41
C SER A 136 2.96 3.67 3.91
N ALA A 137 2.25 4.44 4.71
CA ALA A 137 0.93 4.95 4.35
C ALA A 137 1.01 6.45 4.13
N THR A 138 0.49 6.93 3.00
CA THR A 138 0.29 8.36 2.79
C THR A 138 -0.50 8.94 3.96
N GLU A 139 -0.16 10.16 4.33
CA GLU A 139 -0.64 10.81 5.55
C GLU A 139 -2.12 11.19 5.52
N SER A 140 -2.83 10.93 4.42
CA SER A 140 -4.25 11.26 4.30
C SER A 140 -5.07 10.52 5.36
N ARG A 141 -6.07 11.22 5.92
CA ARG A 141 -6.96 10.65 6.93
C ARG A 141 -7.56 9.31 6.50
N ASN A 142 -8.00 9.23 5.24
CA ASN A 142 -8.63 8.03 4.69
C ASN A 142 -7.67 6.84 4.63
N THR A 143 -6.42 7.04 4.19
CA THR A 143 -5.40 5.97 4.15
C THR A 143 -5.02 5.50 5.55
N VAL A 144 -4.74 6.45 6.46
CA VAL A 144 -4.33 6.14 7.84
C VAL A 144 -5.41 5.38 8.58
N GLU A 145 -6.66 5.86 8.55
CA GLU A 145 -7.79 5.20 9.21
C GLU A 145 -8.16 3.87 8.53
N PHE A 146 -7.91 3.71 7.23
CA PHE A 146 -8.03 2.41 6.57
C PHE A 146 -7.11 1.38 7.22
N TYR A 147 -5.82 1.67 7.36
CA TYR A 147 -4.85 0.73 7.95
C TYR A 147 -5.11 0.49 9.44
N GLN A 148 -5.47 1.52 10.21
CA GLN A 148 -5.88 1.35 11.61
C GLN A 148 -7.05 0.35 11.75
N ARG A 149 -8.06 0.44 10.86
CA ARG A 149 -9.19 -0.51 10.83
C ARG A 149 -8.79 -1.92 10.43
N GLN A 150 -7.67 -2.10 9.72
CA GLN A 150 -7.11 -3.43 9.44
C GLN A 150 -6.29 -4.00 10.62
N GLY A 151 -6.17 -3.27 11.73
CA GLY A 151 -5.38 -3.67 12.90
C GLY A 151 -3.90 -3.29 12.81
N CYS A 152 -3.52 -2.44 11.85
CA CYS A 152 -2.17 -1.91 11.77
C CYS A 152 -1.85 -1.02 12.99
N ARG A 153 -0.62 -1.12 13.50
CA ARG A 153 -0.09 -0.36 14.64
C ARG A 153 1.10 0.47 14.20
N LEU A 154 1.27 1.65 14.80
CA LEU A 154 2.41 2.51 14.48
C LEU A 154 3.72 1.79 14.79
N LEU A 155 4.70 1.95 13.91
CA LEU A 155 6.08 1.56 14.20
C LEU A 155 6.69 2.61 15.15
N ALA A 156 7.25 2.18 16.28
CA ALA A 156 7.97 3.09 17.17
C ALA A 156 9.29 3.59 16.53
N GLN A 157 9.90 2.76 15.70
CA GLN A 157 11.11 3.05 14.94
C GLN A 157 10.90 2.56 13.51
N PRO A 158 10.57 3.46 12.55
CA PRO A 158 10.46 3.10 11.14
C PRO A 158 11.77 2.55 10.56
N ASP A 159 11.68 1.80 9.46
CA ASP A 159 12.88 1.39 8.71
C ASP A 159 13.58 2.65 8.17
N PRO A 160 14.88 2.88 8.46
CA PRO A 160 15.54 4.13 8.10
C PRO A 160 15.56 4.43 6.59
N GLU A 161 15.66 3.40 5.75
CA GLU A 161 15.68 3.56 4.30
C GLU A 161 14.30 3.93 3.76
N LEU A 162 13.24 3.28 4.27
CA LEU A 162 11.86 3.61 3.88
C LEU A 162 11.44 4.99 4.42
N PHE A 163 11.83 5.34 5.64
CA PHE A 163 11.57 6.66 6.21
C PHE A 163 12.27 7.77 5.44
N ALA A 164 13.51 7.55 5.00
CA ALA A 164 14.23 8.53 4.19
C ALA A 164 13.61 8.73 2.80
N LEU A 165 12.98 7.68 2.24
CA LEU A 165 12.29 7.75 0.96
C LEU A 165 10.96 8.51 1.06
N GLU A 166 10.20 8.29 2.14
CA GLU A 166 8.85 8.79 2.34
C GLU A 166 8.72 9.44 3.74
N PRO A 167 9.39 10.58 4.01
CA PRO A 167 9.52 11.13 5.37
C PRO A 167 8.22 11.68 5.96
N HIS A 168 7.18 11.84 5.13
CA HIS A 168 5.86 12.29 5.55
C HIS A 168 4.88 11.12 5.75
N ASP A 169 5.22 9.93 5.28
CA ASP A 169 4.36 8.77 5.42
C ASP A 169 4.26 8.33 6.88
N ILE A 170 3.09 7.79 7.21
CA ILE A 170 2.83 7.15 8.49
C ILE A 170 3.23 5.68 8.35
N HIS A 171 4.29 5.29 9.06
CA HIS A 171 4.79 3.93 9.01
C HIS A 171 4.09 3.02 10.03
N PHE A 172 3.45 1.99 9.52
CA PHE A 172 2.72 0.99 10.29
C PHE A 172 3.33 -0.40 10.15
N TYR A 173 2.94 -1.28 11.06
CA TYR A 173 3.07 -2.72 10.88
C TYR A 173 1.77 -3.44 11.23
N CYS A 174 1.52 -4.57 10.58
CA CYS A 174 0.39 -5.46 10.84
C CYS A 174 0.92 -6.85 11.15
N HIS A 175 0.74 -7.32 12.39
CA HIS A 175 1.14 -8.67 12.79
C HIS A 175 0.40 -9.73 11.98
N LEU A 176 1.13 -10.78 11.61
CA LEU A 176 0.61 -11.92 10.88
C LEU A 176 0.58 -13.11 11.85
N ASP A 177 -0.44 -13.14 12.71
CA ASP A 177 -0.74 -14.30 13.57
C ASP A 177 -1.09 -15.54 12.74
#